data_AF-A0A1S6H4H8-F1
#
_entry.id   AF-A0A1S6H4H8-F1
#
_cell.length_a   1.000
_cell.length_b   1.000
_cell.length_c   1.000
_cell.angle_alpha   90.00
_cell.angle_beta   90.00
_cell.angle_gamma   90.00
#
_symmetry.space_group_name_H-M   'P 1'
#
loop_
_entity.id
_entity.type
_entity.pdbx_description
1 polymer ?
#
loop_
_entity_poly.entity_id
_entity_poly.type
_entity_poly.pdbx_seq_one_letter_code
_entity_poly.pdbx_strand_id
1 'polypeptide(L)'
;MGIKKIVISPTFVLERIYKSRHPLHHFDMYRIEASDADSTGLLDILGEAVVVVEWAEKIKSQLPDDTIWVTIKVMGENEREFIFEYPENRNYAFKNVK
;
A
#
# COMPACT_ATOMS: atom_id res chain seq x y z
N MET A 1 2.40 -9.88 10.81
CA MET A 1 3.60 -9.07 10.52
C MET A 1 4.43 -8.72 11.77
N GLY A 2 3.87 -8.57 12.97
CA GLY A 2 4.69 -8.53 14.20
C GLY A 2 5.71 -7.37 14.29
N ILE A 3 5.47 -6.28 13.53
CA ILE A 3 6.31 -5.08 13.54
C ILE A 3 6.12 -4.37 14.87
N LYS A 4 7.22 -4.20 15.62
CA LYS A 4 7.23 -3.53 16.94
C LYS A 4 7.69 -2.07 16.89
N LYS A 5 8.21 -1.63 15.74
CA LYS A 5 8.66 -0.26 15.53
C LYS A 5 7.48 0.64 15.19
N ILE A 6 7.58 1.91 15.56
CA ILE A 6 6.62 2.94 15.16
C ILE A 6 6.62 3.02 13.63
N VAL A 7 5.43 2.94 13.03
CA VAL A 7 5.22 3.17 11.60
C VAL A 7 5.09 4.68 11.40
N ILE A 8 5.91 5.21 10.50
CA ILE A 8 5.98 6.64 10.20
C ILE A 8 5.75 6.77 8.70
N SER A 9 5.02 7.80 8.27
CA SER A 9 4.82 8.03 6.85
C SER A 9 6.17 8.23 6.12
N PRO A 10 6.34 7.65 4.91
CA PRO A 10 7.53 7.79 4.10
C PRO A 10 7.51 9.04 3.19
N THR A 11 6.58 10.00 3.36
CA THR A 11 6.42 11.19 2.48
C THR A 11 7.72 11.92 2.08
N PHE A 12 8.75 11.92 2.94
CA PHE A 12 10.04 12.57 2.65
C PHE A 12 11.14 11.63 2.14
N VAL A 13 10.97 10.32 2.29
CA VAL A 13 11.98 9.30 1.98
C VAL A 13 11.53 8.34 0.88
N LEU A 14 10.34 8.53 0.31
CA LEU A 14 9.65 7.68 -0.67
C LEU A 14 9.29 6.29 -0.13
N GLU A 15 10.23 5.60 0.51
CA GLU A 15 10.09 4.24 1.02
C GLU A 15 10.53 4.12 2.48
N ARG A 16 9.82 3.30 3.26
CA ARG A 16 10.28 2.76 4.54
C ARG A 16 10.14 1.25 4.58
N ILE A 17 11.23 0.59 4.99
CA ILE A 17 11.27 -0.87 5.14
C ILE A 17 11.17 -1.25 6.62
N TYR A 18 10.15 -2.04 6.95
CA TYR A 18 9.94 -2.59 8.29
C TYR A 18 10.25 -4.08 8.30
N LYS A 19 11.40 -4.42 8.89
CA LYS A 19 11.88 -5.81 8.99
C LYS A 19 10.96 -6.64 9.89
N SER A 20 10.50 -7.77 9.36
CA SER A 20 9.71 -8.77 10.08
C SER A 20 9.84 -10.14 9.39
N ARG A 21 9.10 -11.18 9.84
CA ARG A 21 9.04 -12.47 9.13
C ARG A 21 8.61 -12.32 7.66
N HIS A 22 7.71 -11.36 7.39
CA HIS A 22 7.38 -10.90 6.05
C HIS A 22 7.67 -9.40 6.01
N PRO A 23 8.75 -8.94 5.37
CA PRO A 23 9.08 -7.52 5.31
C PRO A 23 7.89 -6.70 4.81
N LEU A 24 7.69 -5.52 5.41
CA LEU A 24 6.73 -4.55 4.93
C LEU A 24 7.49 -3.40 4.27
N HIS A 25 7.21 -3.17 3.00
CA HIS A 25 7.68 -2.00 2.26
C HIS A 25 6.53 -1.01 2.17
N HIS A 26 6.74 0.18 2.72
CA HIS A 26 5.76 1.25 2.75
C HIS A 26 6.24 2.37 1.84
N PHE A 27 5.53 2.59 0.75
CA PHE A 27 5.78 3.65 -0.21
C PHE A 27 4.76 4.78 -0.07
N ASP A 28 5.18 6.00 -0.40
CA ASP A 28 4.29 7.16 -0.58
C ASP A 28 4.62 7.83 -1.92
N MET A 29 3.68 7.73 -2.86
CA MET A 29 3.84 8.22 -4.23
C MET A 29 3.37 9.66 -4.41
N TYR A 30 3.01 10.39 -3.35
CA TYR A 30 2.50 11.77 -3.44
C TYR A 30 3.35 12.67 -4.36
N ARG A 31 4.68 12.53 -4.28
CA ARG A 31 5.68 13.34 -5.02
C ARG A 31 6.16 12.74 -6.33
N ILE A 32 5.70 11.54 -6.69
CA ILE A 32 6.19 10.79 -7.85
C ILE A 32 5.23 10.95 -9.01
N GLU A 33 5.74 11.31 -10.19
CA GLU A 33 4.94 11.33 -11.41
C GLU A 33 4.82 9.92 -11.99
N ALA A 34 3.73 9.64 -12.72
CA ALA A 34 3.47 8.31 -13.27
C ALA A 34 4.61 7.79 -14.17
N SER A 35 5.26 8.70 -14.90
CA SER A 35 6.44 8.39 -15.74
C SER A 35 7.66 7.91 -14.95
N ASP A 36 7.74 8.27 -13.67
CA ASP A 36 8.92 8.06 -12.84
C ASP A 36 8.75 6.85 -11.91
N ALA A 37 7.57 6.21 -11.90
CA ALA A 37 7.29 5.13 -10.95
C ALA A 37 8.23 3.92 -11.10
N ASP A 38 8.66 3.61 -12.34
CA ASP A 38 9.59 2.52 -12.61
C ASP A 38 10.96 2.76 -11.92
N SER A 39 11.31 4.03 -11.65
CA SER A 39 12.56 4.38 -10.97
C SER A 39 12.50 4.28 -9.44
N THR A 40 11.30 4.02 -8.87
CA THR A 40 11.10 3.97 -7.41
C THR A 40 11.59 2.69 -6.76
N GLY A 41 11.84 1.63 -7.54
CA GLY A 41 12.15 0.29 -7.05
C GLY A 41 10.92 -0.48 -6.53
N LEU A 42 9.71 0.10 -6.61
CA LEU A 42 8.47 -0.56 -6.19
C LEU A 42 8.23 -1.87 -6.94
N LEU A 43 8.37 -1.86 -8.26
CA LEU A 43 8.01 -3.02 -9.09
C LEU A 43 8.93 -4.22 -8.82
N ASP A 44 10.19 -3.96 -8.46
CA ASP A 44 11.20 -4.98 -8.21
C ASP A 44 10.91 -5.83 -6.96
N ILE A 45 10.14 -5.29 -6.00
CA ILE A 45 9.84 -5.96 -4.73
C ILE A 45 8.46 -6.63 -4.70
N LEU A 46 7.68 -6.51 -5.77
CA LEU A 46 6.35 -7.13 -5.87
C LEU A 46 6.49 -8.65 -5.87
N GLY A 47 5.81 -9.32 -4.93
CA GLY A 47 5.86 -10.77 -4.76
C GLY A 47 6.93 -11.28 -3.77
N GLU A 48 7.90 -10.44 -3.40
CA GLU A 48 8.92 -10.79 -2.39
C GLU A 48 8.54 -10.33 -0.98
N ALA A 49 7.75 -9.27 -0.88
CA ALA A 49 7.39 -8.63 0.38
C ALA A 49 5.91 -8.23 0.43
N VAL A 50 5.45 -7.83 1.62
CA VAL A 50 4.18 -7.12 1.76
C VAL A 50 4.42 -5.66 1.41
N VAL A 51 3.60 -5.11 0.53
CA VAL A 51 3.77 -3.75 0.00
C VAL A 51 2.53 -2.94 0.28
N VAL A 52 2.73 -1.73 0.81
CA VAL A 52 1.67 -0.74 1.04
C VAL A 52 2.10 0.54 0.35
N VAL A 53 1.21 1.10 -0.47
CA VAL A 53 1.50 2.29 -1.26
C VAL A 53 0.44 3.34 -0.98
N GLU A 54 0.85 4.50 -0.46
CA GLU A 54 0.01 5.70 -0.38
C GLU A 54 0.05 6.45 -1.73
N TRP A 55 -1.06 7.10 -2.09
CA TRP A 55 -1.23 7.80 -3.37
C TRP A 55 -1.01 6.90 -4.61
N ALA A 56 -1.35 5.62 -4.47
CA ALA A 56 -1.17 4.58 -5.49
C ALA A 56 -1.92 4.86 -6.80
N GLU A 57 -2.95 5.71 -6.78
CA GLU A 57 -3.68 6.14 -7.96
C GLU A 57 -2.80 6.82 -9.01
N LYS A 58 -1.68 7.45 -8.61
CA LYS A 58 -0.73 8.07 -9.54
C LYS A 58 -0.02 7.04 -10.43
N ILE A 59 0.07 5.79 -9.97
CA ILE A 59 0.81 4.71 -10.62
C ILE A 59 -0.09 3.51 -10.95
N LYS A 60 -1.41 3.73 -10.98
CA LYS A 60 -2.42 2.67 -11.11
C LYS A 60 -2.17 1.73 -12.29
N SER A 61 -1.69 2.24 -13.42
CA SER A 61 -1.42 1.45 -14.63
C SER A 61 -0.21 0.51 -14.52
N GLN A 62 0.66 0.71 -13.53
CA GLN A 62 1.84 -0.12 -13.28
C GLN A 62 1.59 -1.18 -12.21
N LEU A 63 0.48 -1.07 -11.46
CA LEU A 63 0.18 -2.00 -10.39
C LEU A 63 -0.47 -3.29 -10.93
N PRO A 64 -0.22 -4.45 -10.30
CA PRO A 64 -0.85 -5.71 -10.70
C PRO A 64 -2.38 -5.67 -10.63
N ASP A 65 -3.04 -6.43 -11.49
CA ASP A 65 -4.50 -6.59 -11.47
C ASP A 65 -5.04 -7.19 -10.16
N ASP A 66 -4.19 -7.92 -9.43
CA ASP A 66 -4.52 -8.53 -8.13
C ASP A 66 -4.19 -7.64 -6.92
N THR A 67 -4.01 -6.34 -7.16
CA THR A 67 -3.88 -5.30 -6.15
C THR A 67 -5.16 -5.17 -5.33
N ILE A 68 -5.00 -5.06 -4.01
CA ILE A 68 -6.08 -4.72 -3.08
C ILE A 68 -6.09 -3.20 -2.93
N TRP A 69 -7.16 -2.56 -3.34
CA TRP A 69 -7.36 -1.13 -3.20
C TRP A 69 -8.09 -0.82 -1.90
N VAL A 70 -7.58 0.17 -1.17
CA VAL A 70 -8.18 0.66 0.06
C VAL A 70 -8.44 2.16 -0.08
N THR A 71 -9.70 2.54 -0.17
CA THR A 71 -10.11 3.94 -0.16
C THR A 71 -10.55 4.33 1.24
N ILE A 72 -10.01 5.42 1.78
CA ILE A 72 -10.37 5.96 3.09
C ILE A 72 -11.11 7.28 2.88
N LYS A 73 -12.39 7.35 3.24
CA LYS A 73 -13.19 8.57 3.19
C LYS A 73 -13.36 9.19 4.57
N VAL A 74 -13.32 10.52 4.63
CA VAL A 74 -13.59 11.29 5.85
C VAL A 74 -15.10 11.47 6.00
N MET A 75 -15.68 10.93 7.07
CA MET A 75 -17.12 11.02 7.36
C MET A 75 -17.46 12.03 8.46
N GLY A 76 -16.44 12.45 9.22
CA GLY A 76 -16.53 13.42 10.30
C GLY A 76 -15.16 13.64 10.94
N GLU A 77 -15.10 14.34 12.06
CA GLU A 77 -13.83 14.64 12.75
C GLU A 77 -13.04 13.35 13.07
N ASN A 78 -13.71 12.39 13.71
CA ASN A 78 -13.12 11.12 14.17
C ASN A 78 -13.70 9.88 13.48
N GLU A 79 -14.40 10.05 12.36
CA GLU A 79 -15.07 8.96 11.65
C GLU A 79 -14.51 8.79 10.23
N ARG A 80 -14.23 7.55 9.85
CA ARG A 80 -13.70 7.17 8.53
C ARG A 80 -14.48 5.99 7.97
N GLU A 81 -14.81 6.05 6.69
CA GLU A 81 -15.31 4.91 5.93
C GLU A 81 -14.15 4.29 5.16
N PHE A 82 -14.00 2.97 5.26
CA PHE A 82 -12.99 2.20 4.53
C PHE A 82 -13.69 1.35 3.47
N ILE A 83 -13.29 1.53 2.21
CA ILE A 83 -13.81 0.77 1.08
C ILE A 83 -12.68 -0.08 0.53
N PHE A 84 -12.92 -1.38 0.42
CA PHE A 84 -11.95 -2.36 -0.05
C PHE A 84 -12.42 -2.91 -1.40
N GLU A 85 -11.59 -2.76 -2.43
CA GLU A 85 -11.84 -3.31 -3.77
C GLU A 85 -10.71 -4.30 -4.10
N TYR A 86 -11.07 -5.54 -4.40
CA TYR A 86 -10.10 -6.61 -4.64
C TYR A 86 -10.73 -7.73 -5.47
N PRO A 87 -9.94 -8.44 -6.29
CA PRO A 87 -10.44 -9.56 -7.07
C PRO A 87 -10.78 -10.77 -6.21
N GLU A 88 -11.61 -11.69 -6.72
CA GLU A 88 -12.08 -12.86 -5.98
C GLU A 88 -10.96 -13.75 -5.44
N ASN A 89 -9.84 -13.85 -6.15
CA ASN A 89 -8.65 -14.59 -5.71
C ASN A 89 -8.01 -14.00 -4.44
N ARG A 90 -8.42 -12.81 -3.99
CA ARG A 90 -8.01 -12.15 -2.74
C ARG A 90 -9.05 -12.23 -1.61
N ASN A 91 -10.18 -12.91 -1.81
CA ASN A 91 -11.23 -13.07 -0.79
C ASN A 91 -10.68 -13.56 0.57
N TYR A 92 -9.64 -14.40 0.56
CA TYR A 92 -9.01 -14.90 1.79
C TYR A 92 -8.47 -13.80 2.71
N ALA A 93 -8.08 -12.64 2.17
CA ALA A 93 -7.54 -11.52 2.94
C ALA A 93 -8.62 -10.87 3.84
N PHE A 94 -9.90 -11.03 3.47
CA PHE A 94 -11.02 -10.34 4.10
C PHE A 94 -12.03 -11.27 4.78
N LYS A 95 -11.78 -12.59 4.82
CA LYS A 95 -12.68 -13.60 5.41
C LYS A 95 -13.11 -13.33 6.85
N ASN A 96 -12.36 -12.51 7.59
CA ASN A 96 -12.62 -12.18 8.99
C ASN A 96 -12.93 -10.69 9.23
N VAL A 97 -13.07 -9.89 8.18
CA VAL A 97 -13.44 -8.48 8.29
C VAL A 97 -14.96 -8.42 8.33
N LYS A 98 -15.51 -8.10 9.51
CA LYS A 98 -16.94 -7.86 9.73
C LYS A 98 -17.27 -6.40 9.46
#